data_AF-A0A660ZU30-F1
#
_entry.id   AF-A0A660ZU30-F1
#
_cell.length_a   1.000
_cell.length_b   1.000
_cell.length_c   1.000
_cell.angle_alpha   90.00
_cell.angle_beta   90.00
_cell.angle_gamma   90.00
#
_symmetry.space_group_name_H-M   'P 1'
#
loop_
_entity.id
_entity.type
_entity.pdbx_description
1 polymer ?
#
loop_
_entity_poly.entity_id
_entity_poly.type
_entity_poly.pdbx_seq_one_letter_code
_entity_poly.pdbx_strand_id
1 'polypeptide(L)'
;MSTRFISIDGNEAAASVAHKTNEVIAIYPITPSSGMGELSDAWSAQGQTNIWGTVPEVIEMQSEGGAAGAVHGSLQAGSLTTTFTASQ
;
A
#
# COMPACT_ATOMS: atom_id res chain seq x y z
N MET A 1 18.17 0.16 -19.13
CA MET A 1 17.67 1.07 -18.07
C MET A 1 18.83 1.41 -17.16
N SER A 2 19.03 2.68 -16.81
CA SER A 2 20.01 3.07 -15.80
C SER A 2 19.36 2.98 -14.41
N THR A 3 20.01 2.31 -13.46
CA THR A 3 19.53 2.23 -12.07
C THR A 3 19.67 3.60 -11.42
N ARG A 4 18.56 4.15 -10.91
CA ARG A 4 18.57 5.41 -10.15
C ARG A 4 18.83 5.11 -8.68
N PHE A 5 19.91 5.64 -8.13
CA PHE A 5 20.15 5.65 -6.69
C PHE A 5 19.40 6.82 -6.04
N ILE A 6 18.74 6.53 -4.92
CA ILE A 6 17.99 7.50 -4.10
C ILE A 6 18.29 7.23 -2.63
N SER A 7 18.22 8.27 -1.80
CA SER A 7 18.31 8.16 -0.34
C SER A 7 16.92 8.30 0.26
N ILE A 8 16.40 7.20 0.79
CA ILE A 8 15.07 7.08 1.39
C ILE A 8 15.14 6.13 2.59
N ASP A 9 14.14 6.13 3.45
CA ASP A 9 14.04 5.17 4.54
C ASP A 9 13.42 3.83 4.07
N GLY A 10 13.32 2.86 4.99
CA GLY A 10 12.78 1.53 4.70
C GLY A 10 11.28 1.51 4.42
N ASN A 11 10.50 2.38 5.08
CA ASN A 11 9.06 2.47 4.85
C ASN A 11 8.79 3.02 3.45
N GLU A 12 9.47 4.09 3.06
CA GLU A 12 9.32 4.65 1.71
C GLU A 12 9.76 3.65 0.64
N ALA A 13 10.85 2.90 0.88
CA ALA A 13 11.31 1.87 -0.04
C ALA A 13 10.26 0.75 -0.22
N ALA A 14 9.69 0.24 0.88
CA ALA A 14 8.69 -0.82 0.86
C ALA A 14 7.37 -0.34 0.22
N ALA A 15 6.87 0.83 0.64
CA ALA A 15 5.67 1.43 0.08
C ALA A 15 5.81 1.69 -1.41
N SER A 16 6.98 2.17 -1.88
CA SER A 16 7.18 2.48 -3.30
C SER A 16 6.98 1.26 -4.20
N VAL A 17 7.43 0.08 -3.75
CA VAL A 17 7.22 -1.17 -4.49
C VAL A 17 5.76 -1.60 -4.37
N ALA A 18 5.20 -1.60 -3.17
CA ALA A 18 3.82 -2.03 -2.91
C ALA A 18 2.79 -1.21 -3.70
N HIS A 19 2.91 0.12 -3.71
CA HIS A 19 2.06 1.02 -4.49
C HIS A 19 2.15 0.75 -5.99
N LYS A 20 3.36 0.45 -6.49
CA LYS A 20 3.57 0.20 -7.92
C LYS A 20 3.04 -1.14 -8.38
N THR A 21 2.84 -2.11 -7.50
CA THR A 21 2.49 -3.49 -7.90
C THR A 21 1.05 -3.89 -7.57
N ASN A 22 0.34 -3.14 -6.73
CA ASN A 22 -1.00 -3.48 -6.27
C ASN A 22 -2.06 -2.50 -6.81
N GLU A 23 -3.29 -2.99 -6.86
CA GLU A 23 -4.49 -2.24 -7.25
C GLU A 23 -5.29 -1.80 -6.02
N VAL A 24 -5.24 -2.57 -4.93
CA VAL A 24 -5.89 -2.26 -3.65
C VAL A 24 -4.89 -2.30 -2.49
N ILE A 25 -5.01 -1.34 -1.57
CA ILE A 25 -4.16 -1.22 -0.38
C ILE A 25 -5.07 -1.00 0.83
N ALA A 26 -5.39 -2.08 1.55
CA ALA A 26 -6.22 -1.99 2.75
C ALA A 26 -5.32 -1.80 3.98
N ILE A 27 -5.52 -0.73 4.74
CA ILE A 27 -4.60 -0.30 5.81
C ILE A 27 -5.31 -0.13 7.15
N TYR A 28 -4.52 -0.18 8.21
CA TYR A 28 -4.87 0.32 9.55
C TYR A 28 -3.58 0.85 10.20
N PRO A 29 -3.60 2.04 10.81
CA PRO A 29 -2.38 2.67 11.30
C PRO A 29 -1.84 1.99 12.57
N ILE A 30 -0.62 1.45 12.49
CA ILE A 30 0.14 0.96 13.63
C ILE A 30 1.65 1.24 13.49
N THR A 31 2.27 1.78 14.55
CA THR A 31 3.71 2.07 14.59
C THR A 31 4.51 0.75 14.61
N PRO A 32 5.60 0.61 13.83
CA PRO A 32 6.28 1.60 12.97
C PRO A 32 5.83 1.61 11.50
N SER A 33 4.77 0.89 11.15
CA SER A 33 4.34 0.64 9.76
C SER A 33 3.43 1.71 9.15
N SER A 34 2.84 2.61 9.96
CA SER A 34 1.87 3.62 9.49
C SER A 34 2.36 4.45 8.31
N GLY A 35 3.64 4.83 8.30
CA GLY A 35 4.23 5.63 7.21
C GLY A 35 4.11 5.00 5.83
N MET A 36 4.07 3.66 5.72
CA MET A 36 3.87 2.99 4.43
C MET A 36 2.46 3.21 3.87
N GLY A 37 1.45 3.18 4.75
CA GLY A 37 0.05 3.45 4.39
C GLY A 37 -0.14 4.91 4.01
N GLU A 38 0.39 5.84 4.81
CA GLU A 38 0.32 7.29 4.57
C GLU A 38 0.96 7.70 3.24
N LEU A 39 2.13 7.14 2.91
CA LEU A 39 2.80 7.39 1.63
C LEU A 39 1.97 6.86 0.45
N SER A 40 1.41 5.66 0.59
CA SER A 40 0.58 5.05 -0.46
C SER A 40 -0.71 5.84 -0.69
N ASP A 41 -1.36 6.31 0.37
CA ASP A 41 -2.53 7.19 0.30
C ASP A 41 -2.19 8.52 -0.39
N ALA A 42 -1.10 9.16 0.05
CA ALA A 42 -0.65 10.42 -0.54
C ALA A 42 -0.31 10.30 -2.04
N TRP A 43 0.35 9.22 -2.46
CA TRP A 43 0.64 8.97 -3.88
C TRP A 43 -0.63 8.66 -4.68
N SER A 44 -1.59 7.94 -4.10
CA SER A 44 -2.88 7.67 -4.73
C SER A 44 -3.69 8.96 -4.91
N ALA A 45 -3.74 9.82 -3.88
CA ALA A 45 -4.38 11.13 -3.94
C ALA A 45 -3.75 12.07 -4.99
N GLN A 46 -2.45 11.91 -5.25
CA GLN A 46 -1.73 12.61 -6.33
C GLN A 46 -1.97 12.00 -7.73
N GLY A 47 -2.72 10.91 -7.83
CA GLY A 47 -2.99 10.20 -9.08
C GLY A 47 -1.79 9.40 -9.60
N GLN A 48 -0.83 9.03 -8.74
CA GLN A 48 0.30 8.20 -9.17
C GLN A 48 -0.17 6.78 -9.48
N THR A 49 0.01 6.38 -10.73
CA THR A 49 -0.41 5.05 -11.21
C THR A 49 0.59 3.96 -10.85
N ASN A 50 0.08 2.75 -10.64
CA ASN A 50 0.85 1.52 -10.57
C ASN A 50 1.33 1.06 -11.97
N ILE A 51 2.03 -0.07 -12.04
CA ILE A 51 2.54 -0.64 -13.30
C ILE A 51 1.44 -1.16 -14.24
N TRP A 52 0.20 -1.25 -13.76
CA TRP A 52 -0.98 -1.66 -14.51
C TRP A 52 -1.74 -0.47 -15.13
N GLY A 53 -1.29 0.76 -14.83
CA GLY A 53 -1.92 1.99 -15.32
C GLY A 53 -3.12 2.45 -14.51
N THR A 54 -3.37 1.86 -13.33
CA THR A 54 -4.44 2.26 -12.41
C THR A 54 -3.85 3.00 -11.21
N VAL A 55 -4.63 3.93 -10.63
CA VAL A 55 -4.27 4.53 -9.33
C VAL A 55 -4.72 3.53 -8.25
N PRO A 56 -3.83 3.05 -7.37
CA PRO A 56 -4.23 2.13 -6.31
C PRO A 56 -5.33 2.73 -5.44
N GLU A 57 -6.30 1.89 -5.05
CA GLU A 57 -7.34 2.27 -4.10
C GLU A 57 -6.82 2.02 -2.68
N VAL A 58 -6.67 3.08 -1.88
CA VAL A 58 -6.23 2.98 -0.49
C VAL A 58 -7.43 3.16 0.43
N ILE A 59 -7.63 2.20 1.33
CA ILE A 59 -8.81 2.15 2.20
C ILE A 59 -8.35 1.90 3.64
N GLU A 60 -8.65 2.84 4.53
CA GLU A 60 -8.45 2.66 5.96
C GLU A 60 -9.63 1.89 6.57
N MET A 61 -9.31 0.78 7.22
CA MET A 61 -10.28 -0.08 7.89
C MET A 61 -10.37 0.26 9.38
N GLN A 62 -11.33 -0.34 10.10
CA GLN A 62 -11.55 -0.07 11.53
C GLN A 62 -10.57 -0.79 12.47
N SER A 63 -9.82 -1.77 11.96
CA SER A 63 -8.78 -2.53 12.68
C SER A 63 -7.92 -3.31 11.68
N GLU A 64 -6.79 -3.86 12.11
CA GLU A 64 -5.98 -4.79 11.31
C GLU A 64 -6.78 -6.04 10.91
N GLY A 65 -7.71 -6.48 11.78
CA GLY A 65 -8.64 -7.57 11.45
C GLY A 65 -9.59 -7.19 10.31
N GLY A 66 -10.04 -5.93 10.27
CA GLY A 66 -10.80 -5.37 9.15
C GLY A 66 -9.97 -5.29 7.88
N ALA A 67 -8.72 -4.81 7.98
CA ALA A 67 -7.77 -4.77 6.87
C ALA A 67 -7.51 -6.16 6.29
N ALA A 68 -7.24 -7.16 7.13
CA ALA A 68 -7.04 -8.55 6.69
C ALA A 68 -8.28 -9.12 5.97
N GLY A 69 -9.48 -8.82 6.45
CA GLY A 69 -10.74 -9.21 5.80
C GLY A 69 -10.92 -8.55 4.43
N ALA A 70 -10.63 -7.26 4.32
CA ALA A 70 -10.67 -6.54 3.05
C ALA A 70 -9.63 -7.07 2.06
N VAL A 71 -8.40 -7.34 2.51
CA VAL A 71 -7.36 -8.01 1.70
C VAL A 71 -7.86 -9.35 1.18
N HIS A 72 -8.42 -10.19 2.05
CA HIS A 72 -8.94 -11.50 1.68
C HIS A 72 -10.01 -11.40 0.59
N GLY A 73 -11.02 -10.53 0.79
CA GLY A 73 -12.11 -10.33 -0.16
C GLY A 73 -11.63 -9.79 -1.51
N SER A 74 -10.73 -8.81 -1.49
CA SER A 74 -10.17 -8.19 -2.69
C SER A 74 -9.36 -9.18 -3.53
N LEU A 75 -8.52 -10.01 -2.88
CA LEU A 75 -7.80 -11.10 -3.55
C LEU A 75 -8.76 -12.14 -4.15
N GLN A 76 -9.82 -12.52 -3.43
CA GLN A 76 -10.83 -13.43 -3.97
C GLN A 76 -11.60 -12.85 -5.17
N ALA A 77 -11.82 -11.53 -5.18
CA ALA A 77 -12.45 -10.82 -6.28
C ALA A 77 -11.52 -10.60 -7.51
N GLY A 78 -10.24 -10.93 -7.39
CA GLY A 78 -9.28 -10.91 -8.50
C GLY A 78 -8.38 -9.68 -8.59
N SER A 79 -8.26 -8.90 -7.52
CA SER A 79 -7.41 -7.70 -7.46
C SER A 79 -6.09 -7.97 -6.75
N LEU A 80 -4.97 -7.46 -7.29
CA LEU A 80 -3.68 -7.49 -6.59
C LEU A 80 -3.75 -6.56 -5.37
N THR A 81 -3.61 -7.14 -4.18
CA THR A 81 -3.89 -6.45 -2.93
C THR A 81 -2.76 -6.60 -1.93
N THR A 82 -2.45 -5.51 -1.22
CA THR A 82 -1.45 -5.47 -0.16
C THR A 82 -1.99 -4.79 1.10
N THR A 83 -1.25 -4.93 2.19
CA THR A 83 -1.47 -4.22 3.46
C THR A 83 -0.12 -3.94 4.13
N PHE A 84 -0.11 -3.01 5.09
CA PHE A 84 1.05 -2.73 5.93
C PHE A 84 0.62 -2.86 7.39
N THR A 85 1.36 -3.64 8.17
CA THR A 85 1.08 -3.86 9.58
C THR A 85 2.37 -4.23 10.31
N ALA A 86 2.37 -4.13 11.63
CA ALA A 86 3.45 -4.54 12.50
C ALA A 86 2.93 -4.64 13.94
N SER A 87 3.35 -5.66 14.70
CA SER A 87 2.90 -5.82 16.10
C SER A 87 1.35 -5.79 16.21
N GLN A 88 0.82 -5.32 17.34
CA GLN A 88 -0.60 -5.26 17.71
C GLN A 88 -0.95 -3.92 18.35
#